data_AF-A0A5B0V8T8-F1
#
_entry.id   AF-A0A5B0V8T8-F1
#
_cell.length_a   1.000
_cell.length_b   1.000
_cell.length_c   1.000
_cell.angle_alpha   90.00
_cell.angle_beta   90.00
_cell.angle_gamma   90.00
#
_symmetry.space_group_name_H-M   'P 1'
#
loop_
_entity.id
_entity.type
_entity.pdbx_description
1 polymer ?
#
loop_
_entity_poly.entity_id
_entity_poly.type
_entity_poly.pdbx_seq_one_letter_code
_entity_poly.pdbx_strand_id
1 'polypeptide(L)'
;MEFEDLLLLVILIIAAYIWIVSQIEKKKREREYAEKHAELQARRSREMQKPLPKHMQRALSQFEAEYQQNPGAFKSMHEFSPLACFGYKVGKTNGLPEHLRREIIYFTWYAEIPSVVPRQYAQEWGEPGTSKRFSKIRSHLSMLANQRRSRKGYEVAVSHWDSDVNWLREKYSDLAYQYSQFGFKS
;
A
#
# COMPACT_ATOMS: atom_id res chain seq x y z
N MET A 1 -35.92 -39.99 37.59
CA MET A 1 -34.84 -39.21 36.98
C MET A 1 -33.82 -39.03 38.07
N GLU A 2 -32.67 -39.69 37.92
CA GLU A 2 -31.62 -39.68 38.92
C GLU A 2 -30.92 -38.31 38.92
N PHE A 3 -30.24 -37.96 40.02
CA PHE A 3 -29.47 -36.71 40.12
C PHE A 3 -28.45 -36.57 38.97
N GLU A 4 -27.88 -37.69 38.52
CA GLU A 4 -26.96 -37.75 37.38
C GLU A 4 -27.63 -37.35 36.05
N ASP A 5 -28.88 -37.75 35.81
CA ASP A 5 -29.64 -37.37 34.61
C ASP A 5 -29.88 -35.85 34.56
N LEU A 6 -30.20 -35.26 35.71
CA LEU A 6 -30.40 -33.81 35.84
C LEU A 6 -29.09 -33.05 35.60
N LEU A 7 -27.98 -33.57 36.14
CA LEU A 7 -26.64 -33.00 35.94
C LEU A 7 -26.24 -33.03 34.46
N LEU A 8 -26.46 -34.16 33.78
CA LEU A 8 -26.20 -34.30 32.35
C LEU A 8 -27.04 -33.33 31.52
N LEU A 9 -28.33 -33.17 31.84
CA LEU A 9 -29.23 -32.26 31.14
C LEU A 9 -28.78 -30.80 31.29
N VAL A 10 -28.36 -30.40 32.49
CA VAL A 10 -27.81 -29.05 32.74
C VAL A 10 -26.52 -28.81 31.94
N ILE A 11 -25.60 -29.77 31.91
CA ILE A 11 -24.35 -29.67 31.13
C ILE A 11 -24.67 -29.51 29.63
N LEU A 12 -25.62 -30.29 29.10
CA LEU A 12 -26.03 -30.20 27.69
C LEU A 12 -26.66 -28.84 27.36
N ILE A 13 -27.47 -28.28 28.26
CA ILE A 13 -28.04 -26.92 28.08
C ILE A 13 -26.92 -25.87 28.04
N ILE A 14 -25.96 -25.93 28.97
CA ILE A 14 -24.83 -24.99 29.02
C ILE A 14 -23.98 -25.11 27.76
N ALA A 15 -23.67 -26.33 27.32
CA ALA A 15 -22.91 -26.57 26.09
C ALA A 15 -23.65 -26.05 24.85
N ALA A 16 -24.96 -26.27 24.76
CA ALA A 16 -25.80 -25.74 23.69
C ALA A 16 -25.83 -24.21 23.70
N TYR A 17 -25.96 -23.59 24.87
CA TYR A 17 -25.92 -22.14 25.03
C TYR A 17 -24.59 -21.56 24.54
N ILE A 18 -23.46 -22.10 24.99
CA ILE A 18 -22.11 -21.68 24.57
C ILE A 18 -21.96 -21.83 23.04
N TRP A 19 -22.42 -22.95 22.49
CA TRP A 19 -22.38 -23.18 21.05
C TRP A 19 -23.21 -22.15 20.28
N ILE A 20 -24.43 -21.85 20.71
CA ILE A 20 -25.30 -20.85 20.08
C ILE A 20 -24.65 -19.47 20.11
N VAL A 21 -24.15 -19.02 21.27
CA VAL A 21 -23.46 -17.73 21.40
C VAL A 21 -22.25 -17.66 20.47
N SER A 22 -21.43 -18.72 20.43
CA SER A 22 -20.27 -18.81 19.53
C SER A 22 -20.65 -18.71 18.05
N GLN A 23 -21.75 -19.35 17.63
CA GLN A 23 -22.25 -19.24 16.25
C GLN A 23 -22.74 -17.82 15.93
N ILE A 24 -23.45 -17.16 16.86
CA ILE A 24 -23.91 -15.79 16.68
C ILE A 24 -22.72 -14.84 16.52
N GLU A 25 -21.72 -14.95 17.38
CA GLU A 25 -20.50 -14.14 17.30
C GLU A 25 -19.73 -14.38 16.01
N LYS A 26 -19.57 -15.64 15.62
CA LYS A 26 -18.92 -16.01 14.35
C LYS A 26 -19.63 -15.34 13.17
N LYS A 27 -20.96 -15.45 13.10
CA LYS A 27 -21.76 -14.83 12.03
C LYS A 27 -21.67 -13.31 12.04
N LYS A 28 -21.59 -12.69 13.23
CA LYS A 28 -21.38 -11.24 13.37
C LYS A 28 -20.02 -10.83 12.81
N ARG A 29 -18.94 -11.54 13.17
CA ARG A 29 -17.58 -11.29 12.64
C ARG A 29 -17.51 -11.50 11.13
N GLU A 30 -18.17 -12.52 10.60
CA GLU A 30 -18.24 -12.77 9.14
C GLU A 30 -18.95 -11.65 8.40
N ARG A 31 -20.06 -11.13 8.94
CA ARG A 31 -20.78 -9.99 8.38
C ARG A 31 -19.94 -8.72 8.39
N GLU A 32 -19.30 -8.43 9.53
CA GLU A 32 -18.40 -7.27 9.66
C GLU A 32 -17.23 -7.37 8.67
N TYR A 33 -16.61 -8.54 8.56
CA TYR A 33 -15.55 -8.79 7.59
C TYR A 33 -16.04 -8.57 6.16
N ALA A 34 -17.20 -9.11 5.79
CA ALA A 34 -17.76 -8.98 4.44
C ALA A 34 -18.10 -7.53 4.10
N GLU A 35 -18.69 -6.78 5.04
CA GLU A 35 -19.00 -5.36 4.88
C GLU A 35 -17.73 -4.54 4.68
N LYS A 36 -16.72 -4.73 5.55
CA LYS A 36 -15.44 -4.03 5.44
C LYS A 36 -14.66 -4.40 4.18
N HIS A 37 -14.67 -5.67 3.81
CA HIS A 37 -14.07 -6.13 2.56
C HIS A 37 -14.73 -5.45 1.35
N ALA A 38 -16.07 -5.43 1.30
CA ALA A 38 -16.81 -4.79 0.22
C ALA A 38 -16.54 -3.27 0.16
N GLU A 39 -16.50 -2.58 1.30
CA GLU A 39 -16.17 -1.14 1.39
C GLU A 39 -14.77 -0.86 0.81
N LEU A 40 -13.77 -1.62 1.24
CA LEU A 40 -12.38 -1.49 0.80
C LEU A 40 -12.19 -1.88 -0.66
N GLN A 41 -12.91 -2.90 -1.13
CA GLN A 41 -12.91 -3.30 -2.52
C GLN A 41 -13.52 -2.21 -3.41
N ALA A 42 -14.65 -1.62 -3.02
CA ALA A 42 -15.28 -0.52 -3.74
C ALA A 42 -14.35 0.71 -3.79
N ARG A 43 -13.69 1.05 -2.67
CA ARG A 43 -12.66 2.09 -2.63
C ARG A 43 -11.53 1.77 -3.59
N ARG A 44 -10.94 0.58 -3.49
CA ARG A 44 -9.82 0.13 -4.34
C ARG A 44 -10.19 0.25 -5.82
N SER A 45 -11.34 -0.29 -6.22
CA SER A 45 -11.84 -0.21 -7.59
C SER A 45 -12.00 1.23 -8.07
N ARG A 46 -12.59 2.11 -7.26
CA ARG A 46 -12.74 3.53 -7.60
C ARG A 46 -11.40 4.24 -7.79
N GLU A 47 -10.43 3.98 -6.92
CA GLU A 47 -9.10 4.59 -7.03
C GLU A 47 -8.33 4.06 -8.25
N MET A 48 -8.41 2.75 -8.54
CA MET A 48 -7.80 2.13 -9.72
C MET A 48 -8.40 2.63 -11.04
N GLN A 49 -9.68 3.02 -11.05
CA GLN A 49 -10.36 3.57 -12.22
C GLN A 49 -9.99 5.03 -12.52
N LYS A 50 -9.29 5.73 -11.61
CA LYS A 50 -8.87 7.11 -11.86
C LYS A 50 -7.90 7.14 -13.04
N PRO A 51 -8.08 8.07 -13.99
CA PRO A 51 -7.16 8.18 -15.11
C PRO A 51 -5.79 8.64 -14.62
N LEU A 52 -4.74 8.19 -15.30
CA LEU A 52 -3.37 8.67 -15.08
C LEU A 52 -3.32 10.19 -15.29
N PRO A 53 -2.93 11.00 -14.27
CA PRO A 53 -2.85 12.45 -14.42
C PRO A 53 -1.88 12.85 -15.54
N LYS A 54 -2.22 13.92 -16.30
CA LYS A 54 -1.45 14.35 -17.48
C LYS A 54 0.05 14.55 -17.22
N HIS A 55 0.40 15.08 -16.05
CA HIS A 55 1.82 15.29 -15.70
C HIS A 55 2.55 13.97 -15.46
N MET A 56 1.89 12.97 -14.86
CA MET A 56 2.43 11.63 -14.67
C MET A 56 2.48 10.85 -15.99
N GLN A 57 1.51 11.05 -16.88
CA GLN A 57 1.54 10.47 -18.23
C GLN A 57 2.76 10.95 -19.02
N ARG A 58 3.03 12.26 -19.00
CA ARG A 58 4.24 12.83 -19.63
C ARG A 58 5.51 12.27 -19.02
N ALA A 59 5.56 12.18 -17.69
CA ALA A 59 6.70 11.61 -16.98
C ALA A 59 6.94 10.15 -17.35
N LEU A 60 5.87 9.34 -17.46
CA LEU A 60 5.95 7.95 -17.87
C LEU A 60 6.48 7.80 -19.30
N SER A 61 5.93 8.56 -20.25
CA SER A 61 6.41 8.52 -21.64
C SER A 61 7.87 8.93 -21.76
N GLN A 62 8.31 9.94 -21.01
CA GLN A 62 9.71 10.34 -20.95
C GLN A 62 10.58 9.23 -20.36
N PHE A 63 10.16 8.65 -19.24
CA PHE A 63 10.87 7.57 -18.57
C PHE A 63 11.03 6.34 -19.47
N GLU A 64 9.97 5.96 -20.19
CA GLU A 64 10.00 4.87 -21.16
C GLU A 64 10.99 5.15 -22.29
N ALA A 65 10.97 6.36 -22.87
CA ALA A 65 11.91 6.75 -23.92
C ALA A 65 13.38 6.69 -23.44
N GLU A 66 13.67 7.21 -22.24
CA GLU A 66 15.00 7.16 -21.63
C GLU A 66 15.45 5.72 -21.35
N TYR A 67 14.55 4.88 -20.84
CA TYR A 67 14.84 3.48 -20.57
C TYR A 67 15.15 2.69 -21.84
N GLN A 68 14.41 2.92 -22.94
CA GLN A 68 14.67 2.26 -24.22
C GLN A 68 16.02 2.64 -24.81
N GLN A 69 16.45 3.90 -24.63
CA GLN A 69 17.74 4.37 -25.14
C GLN A 69 18.92 3.86 -24.30
N ASN A 70 18.77 3.75 -22.97
CA ASN A 70 19.84 3.30 -22.10
C ASN A 70 19.34 2.48 -20.89
N PRO A 71 19.04 1.18 -21.07
CA PRO A 71 18.59 0.31 -19.98
C PRO A 71 19.63 0.16 -18.84
N GLY A 72 20.93 0.35 -19.15
CA GLY A 72 22.03 0.19 -18.21
C GLY A 72 22.10 1.31 -17.15
N ALA A 73 21.72 2.54 -17.51
CA ALA A 73 21.71 3.68 -16.60
C ALA A 73 20.79 3.47 -15.39
N PHE A 74 19.68 2.76 -15.57
CA PHE A 74 18.70 2.55 -14.50
C PHE A 74 19.13 1.48 -13.49
N LYS A 75 20.00 0.54 -13.88
CA LYS A 75 20.57 -0.46 -12.96
C LYS A 75 21.57 0.17 -11.98
N SER A 76 22.28 1.22 -12.37
CA SER A 76 23.30 1.85 -11.53
C SER A 76 22.76 2.92 -10.57
N MET A 77 21.60 3.51 -10.85
CA MET A 77 21.14 4.70 -10.10
C MET A 77 20.35 4.42 -8.82
N HIS A 78 19.96 3.17 -8.52
CA HIS A 78 19.05 2.84 -7.40
C HIS A 78 17.74 3.66 -7.34
N GLU A 79 17.44 4.39 -8.42
CA GLU A 79 16.32 5.33 -8.56
C GLU A 79 15.22 4.77 -9.46
N PHE A 80 15.44 3.60 -10.07
CA PHE A 80 14.43 2.87 -10.81
C PHE A 80 13.33 2.36 -9.88
N SER A 81 12.13 2.92 -9.99
CA SER A 81 10.96 2.54 -9.19
C SER A 81 9.67 2.95 -9.91
N PRO A 82 8.52 2.33 -9.59
CA PRO A 82 7.22 2.80 -10.06
C PRO A 82 6.96 4.29 -9.75
N LEU A 83 7.46 4.79 -8.61
CA LEU A 83 7.37 6.21 -8.27
C LEU A 83 8.12 7.08 -9.29
N ALA A 84 9.33 6.69 -9.67
CA ALA A 84 10.13 7.40 -10.67
C ALA A 84 9.49 7.36 -12.06
N CYS A 85 8.84 6.24 -12.43
CA CYS A 85 8.06 6.15 -13.67
C CYS A 85 6.96 7.21 -13.74
N PHE A 86 6.29 7.50 -12.63
CA PHE A 86 5.28 8.56 -12.55
C PHE A 86 5.87 9.96 -12.27
N GLY A 87 7.19 10.10 -12.30
CA GLY A 87 7.88 11.39 -12.22
C GLY A 87 8.22 11.88 -10.82
N TYR A 88 8.10 11.03 -9.79
CA TYR A 88 8.45 11.42 -8.42
C TYR A 88 9.90 11.87 -8.33
N LYS A 89 10.13 13.12 -7.89
CA LYS A 89 11.47 13.73 -7.75
C LYS A 89 11.53 14.63 -6.52
N VAL A 90 12.66 14.61 -5.82
CA VAL A 90 12.95 15.43 -4.61
C VAL A 90 14.15 16.33 -4.84
N GLY A 91 14.48 17.17 -3.85
CA GLY A 91 15.66 18.04 -3.87
C GLY A 91 15.37 19.47 -4.30
N LYS A 92 16.42 20.30 -4.33
CA LYS A 92 16.31 21.77 -4.53
C LYS A 92 16.21 22.18 -6.00
N THR A 93 16.97 21.54 -6.89
CA THR A 93 17.13 22.01 -8.28
C THR A 93 15.98 21.55 -9.19
N ASN A 94 15.66 20.26 -9.17
CA ASN A 94 14.64 19.64 -10.04
C ASN A 94 13.62 18.82 -9.23
N GLY A 95 13.47 19.12 -7.93
CA GLY A 95 12.49 18.47 -7.08
C GLY A 95 11.09 18.98 -7.34
N LEU A 96 10.09 18.10 -7.25
CA LEU A 96 8.70 18.50 -7.38
C LEU A 96 8.20 19.20 -6.10
N PRO A 97 7.24 20.14 -6.23
CA PRO A 97 6.47 20.66 -5.10
C PRO A 97 5.82 19.53 -4.29
N GLU A 98 5.64 19.76 -2.99
CA GLU A 98 5.12 18.77 -2.05
C GLU A 98 3.80 18.14 -2.47
N HIS A 99 2.84 18.95 -2.94
CA HIS A 99 1.53 18.46 -3.35
C HIS A 99 1.63 17.45 -4.52
N LEU A 100 2.49 17.70 -5.51
CA LEU A 100 2.70 16.78 -6.64
C LEU A 100 3.41 15.50 -6.20
N ARG A 101 4.42 15.61 -5.33
CA ARG A 101 5.12 14.42 -4.78
C ARG A 101 4.13 13.48 -4.08
N ARG A 102 3.28 14.05 -3.23
CA ARG A 102 2.27 13.31 -2.46
C ARG A 102 1.14 12.77 -3.33
N GLU A 103 0.76 13.50 -4.39
CA GLU A 103 -0.17 13.01 -5.41
C GLU A 103 0.39 11.77 -6.12
N ILE A 104 1.65 11.82 -6.56
CA ILE A 104 2.32 10.67 -7.21
C ILE A 104 2.42 9.48 -6.25
N ILE A 105 2.80 9.71 -5.00
CA ILE A 105 2.86 8.65 -3.97
C ILE A 105 1.51 7.96 -3.81
N TYR A 106 0.45 8.75 -3.63
CA TYR A 106 -0.89 8.20 -3.44
C TYR A 106 -1.40 7.50 -4.69
N PHE A 107 -1.20 8.08 -5.88
CA PHE A 107 -1.54 7.45 -7.15
C PHE A 107 -0.84 6.11 -7.32
N THR A 108 0.48 6.06 -7.05
CA THR A 108 1.30 4.83 -7.17
C THR A 108 0.84 3.70 -6.25
N TRP A 109 0.12 4.01 -5.16
CA TRP A 109 -0.47 2.99 -4.31
C TRP A 109 -1.59 2.22 -5.02
N TYR A 110 -2.38 2.88 -5.88
CA TYR A 110 -3.51 2.27 -6.59
C TYR A 110 -3.26 2.06 -8.09
N ALA A 111 -2.13 2.50 -8.62
CA ALA A 111 -1.79 2.32 -10.01
C ALA A 111 -1.27 0.91 -10.29
N GLU A 112 -1.64 0.39 -11.46
CA GLU A 112 -0.89 -0.71 -12.08
C GLU A 112 0.54 -0.26 -12.36
N ILE A 113 1.50 -1.16 -12.13
CA ILE A 113 2.90 -0.85 -12.45
C ILE A 113 3.06 -0.88 -13.98
N PRO A 114 3.63 0.19 -14.58
CA PRO A 114 3.98 0.20 -15.99
C PRO A 114 4.87 -0.98 -16.39
N SER A 115 4.65 -1.53 -17.60
CA SER A 115 5.36 -2.71 -18.12
C SER A 115 6.86 -2.50 -18.35
N VAL A 116 7.32 -1.24 -18.40
CA VAL A 116 8.75 -0.89 -18.43
C VAL A 116 9.48 -1.36 -17.17
N VAL A 117 8.78 -1.51 -16.04
CA VAL A 117 9.33 -2.08 -14.81
C VAL A 117 9.41 -3.60 -14.95
N PRO A 118 10.60 -4.22 -14.77
CA PRO A 118 10.75 -5.66 -14.87
C PRO A 118 9.77 -6.39 -13.94
N ARG A 119 9.06 -7.40 -14.48
CA ARG A 119 7.98 -8.10 -13.78
C ARG A 119 8.39 -8.59 -12.37
N GLN A 120 9.58 -9.16 -12.22
CA GLN A 120 10.07 -9.64 -10.93
C GLN A 120 10.19 -8.50 -9.90
N TYR A 121 10.75 -7.37 -10.31
CA TYR A 121 10.85 -6.19 -9.45
C TYR A 121 9.46 -5.60 -9.16
N ALA A 122 8.56 -5.57 -10.13
CA ALA A 122 7.18 -5.10 -9.94
C ALA A 122 6.42 -5.92 -8.89
N GLN A 123 6.60 -7.25 -8.86
CA GLN A 123 5.97 -8.14 -7.88
C GLN A 123 6.37 -7.84 -6.43
N GLU A 124 7.56 -7.29 -6.20
CA GLU A 124 7.99 -6.87 -4.85
C GLU A 124 7.15 -5.71 -4.31
N TRP A 125 6.52 -4.93 -5.19
CA TRP A 125 5.67 -3.81 -4.80
C TRP A 125 4.24 -4.24 -4.48
N GLY A 126 3.82 -5.47 -4.80
CA GLY A 126 2.47 -5.97 -4.48
C GLY A 126 1.36 -5.39 -5.34
N GLU A 127 0.16 -5.94 -5.28
CA GLU A 127 -0.94 -5.49 -6.15
C GLU A 127 -1.42 -4.07 -5.80
N PRO A 128 -2.12 -3.36 -6.72
CA PRO A 128 -2.69 -2.05 -6.44
C PRO A 128 -3.61 -2.06 -5.21
N GLY A 129 -3.57 -1.01 -4.39
CA GLY A 129 -4.45 -0.83 -3.24
C GLY A 129 -4.25 -1.86 -2.12
N THR A 130 -3.03 -2.40 -1.96
CA THR A 130 -2.70 -3.40 -0.93
C THR A 130 -1.83 -2.81 0.18
N SER A 131 -1.85 -3.47 1.34
CA SER A 131 -0.97 -3.10 2.46
C SER A 131 0.52 -3.33 2.14
N LYS A 132 0.84 -4.30 1.28
CA LYS A 132 2.21 -4.53 0.77
C LYS A 132 2.68 -3.36 -0.09
N ARG A 133 1.84 -2.86 -1.00
CA ARG A 133 2.16 -1.69 -1.84
C ARG A 133 2.45 -0.45 -1.02
N PHE A 134 1.59 -0.16 -0.04
CA PHE A 134 1.82 0.90 0.93
C PHE A 134 3.19 0.77 1.62
N SER A 135 3.48 -0.44 2.13
CA SER A 135 4.71 -0.72 2.86
C SER A 135 5.96 -0.60 1.98
N LYS A 136 5.90 -1.05 0.72
CA LYS A 136 7.01 -0.95 -0.24
C LYS A 136 7.30 0.50 -0.64
N ILE A 137 6.27 1.31 -0.87
CA ILE A 137 6.43 2.75 -1.12
C ILE A 137 7.17 3.39 0.06
N ARG A 138 6.68 3.17 1.28
CA ARG A 138 7.28 3.75 2.50
C ARG A 138 8.74 3.31 2.67
N SER A 139 9.00 2.01 2.58
CA SER A 139 10.36 1.48 2.76
C SER A 139 11.32 1.96 1.67
N HIS A 140 10.84 2.10 0.42
CA HIS A 140 11.64 2.63 -0.67
C HIS A 140 12.05 4.09 -0.41
N LEU A 141 11.11 4.96 -0.03
CA LEU A 141 11.41 6.35 0.30
C LEU A 141 12.38 6.47 1.49
N SER A 142 12.16 5.70 2.57
CA SER A 142 13.08 5.64 3.71
C SER A 142 14.48 5.16 3.31
N MET A 143 14.56 4.16 2.44
CA MET A 143 15.83 3.66 1.92
C MET A 143 16.58 4.74 1.12
N LEU A 144 15.89 5.47 0.24
CA LEU A 144 16.49 6.57 -0.52
C LEU A 144 17.03 7.67 0.40
N ALA A 145 16.26 8.05 1.43
CA ALA A 145 16.69 9.02 2.45
C ALA A 145 17.93 8.54 3.20
N ASN A 146 17.92 7.30 3.71
CA ASN A 146 19.01 6.75 4.51
C ASN A 146 20.32 6.63 3.70
N GLN A 147 20.25 6.21 2.43
CA GLN A 147 21.43 6.11 1.56
C GLN A 147 22.11 7.46 1.28
N ARG A 148 21.38 8.56 1.40
CA ARG A 148 21.83 9.91 1.03
C ARG A 148 21.99 10.84 2.23
N ARG A 149 21.60 10.42 3.43
CA ARG A 149 21.64 11.21 4.67
C ARG A 149 23.03 11.74 5.01
N SER A 150 24.09 10.98 4.72
CA SER A 150 25.48 11.38 4.96
C SER A 150 26.13 12.14 3.79
N ARG A 151 25.44 12.29 2.66
CA ARG A 151 26.00 12.91 1.44
C ARG A 151 25.73 14.41 1.45
N LYS A 152 26.79 15.22 1.39
CA LYS A 152 26.69 16.68 1.29
C LYS A 152 25.86 17.09 0.06
N GLY A 153 24.94 18.04 0.24
CA GLY A 153 24.08 18.56 -0.83
C GLY A 153 22.76 17.79 -1.02
N TYR A 154 22.53 16.72 -0.25
CA TYR A 154 21.27 15.96 -0.28
C TYR A 154 20.30 16.33 0.85
N GLU A 155 20.62 17.33 1.67
CA GLU A 155 19.87 17.68 2.88
C GLU A 155 18.39 17.97 2.57
N VAL A 156 18.12 18.72 1.48
CA VAL A 156 16.76 19.01 1.01
C VAL A 156 16.04 17.76 0.49
N ALA A 157 16.73 16.91 -0.26
CA ALA A 157 16.16 15.67 -0.78
C ALA A 157 15.78 14.70 0.34
N VAL A 158 16.65 14.56 1.35
CA VAL A 158 16.42 13.78 2.56
C VAL A 158 15.23 14.32 3.35
N SER A 159 15.16 15.64 3.55
CA SER A 159 14.01 16.27 4.19
C SER A 159 12.69 16.01 3.44
N HIS A 160 12.68 16.07 2.11
CA HIS A 160 11.50 15.75 1.31
C HIS A 160 11.08 14.28 1.46
N TRP A 161 12.02 13.32 1.36
CA TRP A 161 11.71 11.91 1.56
C TRP A 161 11.16 11.62 2.97
N ASP A 162 11.79 12.17 4.01
CA ASP A 162 11.35 11.99 5.40
C ASP A 162 9.95 12.59 5.61
N SER A 163 9.68 13.78 5.06
CA SER A 163 8.36 14.43 5.10
C SER A 163 7.30 13.59 4.38
N ASP A 164 7.61 13.07 3.20
CA ASP A 164 6.65 12.30 2.41
C ASP A 164 6.36 10.92 3.05
N VAL A 165 7.36 10.29 3.68
CA VAL A 165 7.18 9.08 4.50
C VAL A 165 6.26 9.34 5.70
N ASN A 166 6.52 10.43 6.43
CA ASN A 166 5.72 10.80 7.60
C ASN A 166 4.27 11.10 7.20
N TRP A 167 4.08 11.89 6.14
CA TRP A 167 2.76 12.19 5.59
C TRP A 167 2.00 10.91 5.19
N LEU A 168 2.65 10.00 4.47
CA LEU A 168 2.02 8.75 4.04
C LEU A 168 1.61 7.89 5.24
N ARG A 169 2.46 7.83 6.28
CA ARG A 169 2.19 7.11 7.52
C ARG A 169 1.01 7.73 8.28
N GLU A 170 1.07 9.03 8.56
CA GLU A 170 0.07 9.73 9.37
C GLU A 170 -1.30 9.72 8.70
N LYS A 171 -1.34 9.88 7.38
CA LYS A 171 -2.61 9.99 6.67
C LYS A 171 -3.26 8.64 6.33
N TYR A 172 -2.48 7.56 6.21
CA TYR A 172 -2.99 6.33 5.60
C TYR A 172 -2.57 5.01 6.28
N SER A 173 -1.88 5.02 7.42
CA SER A 173 -1.53 3.76 8.11
C SER A 173 -2.76 2.96 8.53
N ASP A 174 -3.82 3.61 9.02
CA ASP A 174 -5.06 2.94 9.42
C ASP A 174 -5.76 2.28 8.22
N LEU A 175 -5.78 2.96 7.08
CA LEU A 175 -6.33 2.41 5.84
C LEU A 175 -5.51 1.22 5.35
N ALA A 176 -4.18 1.31 5.38
CA ALA A 176 -3.30 0.20 5.02
C ALA A 176 -3.48 -0.98 5.99
N TYR A 177 -3.68 -0.72 7.28
CA TYR A 177 -3.99 -1.74 8.27
C TYR A 177 -5.33 -2.42 7.96
N GLN A 178 -6.39 -1.66 7.66
CA GLN A 178 -7.68 -2.21 7.24
C GLN A 178 -7.55 -3.09 6.00
N TYR A 179 -6.81 -2.65 4.98
CA TYR A 179 -6.49 -3.48 3.81
C TYR A 179 -5.80 -4.80 4.20
N SER A 180 -4.90 -4.79 5.18
CA SER A 180 -4.28 -6.02 5.67
C SER A 180 -5.24 -6.95 6.42
N GLN A 181 -6.22 -6.40 7.14
CA GLN A 181 -7.17 -7.22 7.92
C GLN A 181 -8.25 -7.82 7.04
N PHE A 182 -8.73 -7.09 6.03
CA PHE A 182 -9.96 -7.42 5.29
C PHE A 182 -9.71 -7.77 3.81
N GLY A 183 -8.61 -8.46 3.47
CA GLY A 183 -8.49 -9.19 2.19
C GLY A 183 -7.42 -8.72 1.19
N PHE A 184 -6.56 -7.76 1.54
CA PHE A 184 -5.56 -7.17 0.63
C PHE A 184 -4.14 -7.13 1.26
N LYS A 185 -3.69 -8.30 1.74
CA LYS A 185 -2.39 -8.47 2.43
C LYS A 185 -1.16 -8.44 1.52
N SER A 186 -1.30 -8.71 0.23
CA SER A 186 -0.20 -9.09 -0.67
C SER A 186 -0.15 -8.29 -1.95
#